data_AF-A0A7W6BUK1-F1
#
_entry.id   AF-A0A7W6BUK1-F1
#
_cell.length_a   1.000
_cell.length_b   1.000
_cell.length_c   1.000
_cell.angle_alpha   90.00
_cell.angle_beta   90.00
_cell.angle_gamma   90.00
#
_symmetry.space_group_name_H-M   'P 1'
#
loop_
_entity.id
_entity.type
_entity.pdbx_description
1 polymer ?
#
loop_
_entity_poly.entity_id
_entity_poly.type
_entity_poly.pdbx_seq_one_letter_code
_entity_poly.pdbx_strand_id
1 'polypeptide(L)' 'MLNSIAKRFQSFRSHRRTVIELNSMDDRMLSDIGVMRGDIERMVRIGR' A
#
# COMPACT_ATOMS: atom_id res chain seq x y z
N MET A 1 0.78 9.94 24.34
CA MET A 1 1.74 10.37 23.28
C MET A 1 2.45 9.20 22.60
N LEU A 2 2.95 8.20 23.33
CA LEU A 2 3.61 7.02 22.72
C LEU A 2 2.68 6.19 21.79
N ASN A 3 1.39 6.09 22.12
CA ASN A 3 0.43 5.34 21.32
C ASN A 3 0.21 5.89 19.90
N SER A 4 0.33 7.20 19.67
CA SER A 4 0.16 7.78 18.33
C SER A 4 1.38 7.54 17.44
N ILE A 5 2.59 7.45 18.03
CA ILE A 5 3.82 7.08 17.32
C ILE A 5 3.79 5.59 16.96
N ALA A 6 3.39 4.73 17.90
CA ALA A 6 3.23 3.30 17.66
C ALA A 6 2.20 3.02 16.55
N LYS A 7 1.04 3.71 16.59
CA LYS A 7 0.02 3.62 15.53
C LYS A 7 0.56 4.07 14.16
N ARG A 8 1.29 5.19 14.09
CA ARG A 8 1.93 5.65 12.84
C ARG A 8 2.95 4.64 12.29
N PHE A 9 3.75 4.03 13.16
CA PHE A 9 4.71 2.99 12.78
C PHE A 9 4.01 1.75 12.25
N GLN A 10 2.94 1.32 12.91
CA GLN A 10 2.14 0.18 12.50
C GLN A 10 1.48 0.43 11.13
N SER A 11 0.89 1.61 10.93
CA SER A 11 0.34 2.03 9.65
C SER A 11 1.41 2.07 8.56
N PHE A 12 2.59 2.65 8.82
CA PHE A 12 3.69 2.73 7.87
C PHE A 12 4.24 1.34 7.48
N ARG A 13 4.36 0.43 8.45
CA ARG A 13 4.81 -0.95 8.22
C ARG A 13 3.79 -1.74 7.42
N SER A 14 2.50 -1.55 7.69
CA SER A 14 1.40 -2.09 6.88
C SER A 14 1.47 -1.54 5.46
N HIS A 15 1.67 -0.23 5.31
CA HIS A 15 1.83 0.47 4.03
C HIS A 15 2.91 -0.15 3.15
N ARG A 16 4.11 -0.29 3.71
CA ARG A 16 5.24 -0.87 2.98
C ARG A 16 4.97 -2.30 2.55
N ARG A 17 4.34 -3.09 3.43
CA ARG A 17 4.00 -4.48 3.12
C ARG A 17 3.02 -4.56 1.94
N THR A 18 1.94 -3.78 1.98
CA THR A 18 0.95 -3.71 0.90
C THR A 18 1.55 -3.23 -0.43
N VAL A 19 2.42 -2.23 -0.39
CA VAL A 19 3.12 -1.75 -1.60
C VAL A 19 4.04 -2.82 -2.18
N ILE A 20 4.79 -3.56 -1.34
CA ILE A 20 5.66 -4.65 -1.81
C ILE A 20 4.83 -5.79 -2.40
N GLU A 21 3.74 -6.16 -1.75
CA GLU A 21 2.83 -7.22 -2.20
C GLU A 21 2.19 -6.88 -3.55
N LEU A 22 1.62 -5.67 -3.69
CA LEU A 22 1.07 -5.20 -4.97
C LEU A 22 2.16 -5.05 -6.04
N ASN A 23 3.37 -4.62 -5.69
CA ASN A 23 4.47 -4.59 -6.66
C ASN A 23 4.97 -5.98 -7.06
N SER A 24 4.77 -7.00 -6.23
CA SER A 24 5.11 -8.38 -6.58
C SER A 24 4.06 -9.05 -7.49
N MET A 25 2.86 -8.47 -7.60
CA MET A 25 1.83 -8.94 -8.53
C MET A 25 2.18 -8.57 -9.97
N ASP A 26 1.76 -9.43 -10.91
CA ASP A 26 1.91 -9.18 -12.35
C ASP A 26 0.97 -8.06 -12.81
N ASP A 27 1.35 -7.34 -13.87
CA ASP A 27 0.60 -6.18 -14.40
C ASP A 27 -0.83 -6.56 -14.82
N ARG A 28 -1.03 -7.80 -15.28
CA ARG A 28 -2.36 -8.33 -15.60
C ARG A 28 -3.23 -8.50 -14.36
N MET A 29 -2.67 -9.01 -13.27
CA MET A 29 -3.41 -9.20 -12.02
C MET A 29 -3.76 -7.85 -11.39
N LEU A 30 -2.86 -6.86 -11.49
CA LEU A 30 -3.15 -5.48 -11.11
C LEU A 30 -4.28 -4.89 -11.98
N SER A 31 -4.22 -5.12 -13.30
CA SER A 31 -5.26 -4.68 -14.24
C SER A 31 -6.63 -5.32 -13.96
N ASP A 32 -6.67 -6.61 -13.58
CA ASP A 32 -7.91 -7.33 -13.27
C ASP A 32 -8.65 -6.72 -12.07
N ILE A 33 -7.90 -6.17 -11.11
CA ILE A 33 -8.47 -5.43 -9.96
C ILE A 33 -8.57 -3.92 -10.21
N GLY A 34 -8.32 -3.46 -11.44
CA GLY A 34 -8.42 -2.05 -11.82
C GLY A 34 -7.32 -1.15 -11.24
N VAL A 35 -6.18 -1.71 -10.88
CA VAL A 35 -5.02 -1.00 -10.32
C VAL A 35 -3.93 -0.88 -11.37
N MET A 36 -3.40 0.33 -11.56
CA MET A 36 -2.18 0.53 -12.33
C MET A 36 -0.97 0.57 -11.39
N ARG A 37 0.15 -0.03 -11.80
CA ARG A 37 1.38 -0.09 -10.98
C ARG A 37 1.86 1.29 -10.52
N GLY A 38 1.78 2.29 -11.39
CA GLY A 38 2.14 3.69 -11.07
C GLY A 38 1.23 4.35 -10.03
N ASP A 39 0.02 3.84 -9.82
CA ASP A 39 -0.94 4.37 -8.86
C ASP A 39 -0.88 3.68 -7.49
N ILE A 40 -0.18 2.55 -7.34
CA ILE A 40 -0.08 1.79 -6.07
C ILE A 40 0.36 2.71 -4.92
N GLU A 41 1.44 3.47 -5.07
CA GLU A 41 1.92 4.38 -4.02
C GLU A 41 0.89 5.46 -3.66
N ARG A 42 0.14 5.95 -4.65
CA ARG A 42 -0.90 6.96 -4.45
C ARG A 42 -2.12 6.35 -3.75
N MET A 43 -2.60 5.20 -4.20
CA MET A 43 -3.78 4.51 -3.66
C MET A 43 -3.57 4.09 -2.21
N VAL A 44 -2.44 3.42 -1.90
CA VAL A 44 -2.17 2.98 -0.54
C VAL A 44 -2.04 4.20 0.39
N ARG A 45 -1.40 5.30 -0.06
CA ARG A 45 -1.24 6.55 0.71
C ARG A 45 -2.56 7.27 1.00
N ILE A 46 -3.50 7.27 0.06
CA ILE A 46 -4.79 7.96 0.21
C ILE A 46 -5.80 7.05 0.93
N GLY A 47 -5.66 5.72 0.87
CA GLY A 47 -6.53 4.76 1.55
C GLY A 47 -7.97 4.81 1.02
N ARG A 48 -8.14 4.82 -0.30
CA ARG A 48 -9.46 4.71 -0.95
C ARG A 48 -9.77 3.28 -1.32
#